data_AF-A0A3A3EEF8-F1
#
_entry.id   AF-A0A3A3EEF8-F1
#
_cell.length_a   1.000
_cell.length_b   1.000
_cell.length_c   1.000
_cell.angle_alpha   90.00
_cell.angle_beta   90.00
_cell.angle_gamma   90.00
#
_symmetry.space_group_name_H-M   'P 1'
#
loop_
_entity.id
_entity.type
_entity.pdbx_description
1 polymer ?
#
loop_
_entity_poly.entity_id
_entity_poly.type
_entity_poly.pdbx_seq_one_letter_code
_entity_poly.pdbx_strand_id
1 'polypeptide(L)'
;MVSSSPFKASFFGPRYWLTWIGVFFLYLISWLPHKLQLALGKLLGRLVHRFMKRRRHIAEVNIRLCFPDMPEHEQRELVRKNMENTGIAMMETGMAWWWPNWRINKVFGSVKGLEHFEKAQQSGKGVLLLVPHFLHLEMASRIMGVKHQGIGFYRPHNNPLMEYFTTNGRLRSNEYLIGKKDVKGLLQALKNKKVCYYLPDQDYGRNRCEFAPFYAVKEAATTTGTLLFSSSRNCETVSLTSRRDEKGRYHLEVLPALENFPSGDDLADVTHVNQRMEQAIDLAPEQYMWLHRRFKTRPDKNAPSYYK
;
A
#
# COMPACT_ATOMS: atom_id res chain seq x y z
N MET A 1 6.58 -16.22 -10.74
CA MET A 1 7.52 -15.07 -10.78
C MET A 1 7.23 -14.24 -12.03
N VAL A 2 7.04 -12.93 -11.89
CA VAL A 2 6.88 -11.99 -13.00
C VAL A 2 8.08 -11.04 -12.99
N SER A 3 8.96 -11.17 -13.98
CA SER A 3 10.20 -10.39 -14.12
C SER A 3 10.22 -9.47 -15.33
N SER A 4 9.20 -9.54 -16.20
CA SER A 4 8.98 -8.62 -17.30
C SER A 4 7.53 -8.67 -17.77
N SER A 5 7.11 -7.63 -18.49
CA SER A 5 5.88 -7.65 -19.30
C SER A 5 6.26 -7.17 -20.69
N PRO A 6 6.41 -8.05 -21.70
CA PRO A 6 6.88 -7.65 -23.01
C PRO A 6 5.81 -6.85 -23.77
N PHE A 7 6.27 -5.88 -24.56
CA PHE A 7 5.39 -5.13 -25.45
C PHE A 7 4.85 -6.04 -26.57
N LYS A 8 3.58 -5.88 -26.92
CA LYS A 8 2.93 -6.69 -27.97
C LYS A 8 2.47 -5.79 -29.10
N ALA A 9 2.70 -6.18 -30.36
CA ALA A 9 2.21 -5.43 -31.52
C ALA A 9 0.69 -5.19 -31.49
N SER A 10 -0.08 -6.12 -30.89
CA SER A 10 -1.52 -5.95 -30.69
C SER A 10 -1.92 -4.73 -29.83
N PHE A 11 -0.98 -4.10 -29.13
CA PHE A 11 -1.19 -2.86 -28.37
C PHE A 11 -1.40 -1.63 -29.26
N PHE A 12 -1.05 -1.67 -30.55
CA PHE A 12 -1.38 -0.60 -31.50
C PHE A 12 -2.85 -0.61 -31.96
N GLY A 13 -3.58 -1.71 -31.68
CA GLY A 13 -4.96 -1.86 -32.11
C GLY A 13 -5.93 -0.85 -31.46
N PRO A 14 -7.07 -0.57 -32.11
CA PRO A 14 -8.01 0.49 -31.70
C PRO A 14 -8.60 0.31 -30.30
N ARG A 15 -8.72 -0.94 -29.83
CA ARG A 15 -9.18 -1.24 -28.45
C ARG A 15 -8.33 -0.60 -27.35
N TYR A 16 -7.10 -0.18 -27.66
CA TYR A 16 -6.18 0.44 -26.71
C TYR A 16 -5.99 1.94 -26.87
N TRP A 17 -6.62 2.59 -27.86
CA TRP A 17 -6.39 4.02 -28.12
C TRP A 17 -6.72 4.90 -26.91
N LEU A 18 -7.84 4.68 -26.23
CA LEU A 18 -8.16 5.42 -25.00
C LEU A 18 -7.14 5.18 -23.88
N THR A 19 -6.59 3.97 -23.80
CA THR A 19 -5.54 3.65 -22.83
C THR A 19 -4.25 4.39 -23.16
N TRP A 20 -3.85 4.42 -24.44
CA TRP A 20 -2.71 5.19 -24.93
C TRP A 20 -2.85 6.67 -24.64
N ILE A 21 -4.03 7.25 -24.94
CA ILE A 21 -4.32 8.66 -24.67
C ILE A 21 -4.15 8.94 -23.16
N GLY A 22 -4.74 8.10 -22.30
CA GLY A 22 -4.62 8.26 -20.84
C GLY A 22 -3.17 8.16 -20.34
N VAL A 23 -2.42 7.16 -20.81
CA VAL A 23 -1.01 6.96 -20.46
C VAL A 23 -0.16 8.12 -20.97
N PHE A 24 -0.40 8.59 -22.20
CA PHE A 24 0.31 9.72 -22.79
C PHE A 24 0.14 10.99 -21.96
N PHE A 25 -1.09 11.34 -21.57
CA PHE A 25 -1.33 12.48 -20.69
C PHE A 25 -0.71 12.28 -19.30
N LEU A 26 -0.82 11.09 -18.71
CA LEU A 26 -0.18 10.81 -17.42
C LEU A 26 1.34 10.93 -17.51
N TYR A 27 1.95 10.49 -18.61
CA TYR A 27 3.38 10.65 -18.88
C TYR A 27 3.76 12.12 -18.97
N LEU A 28 3.04 12.93 -19.76
CA LEU A 28 3.30 14.37 -19.83
C LEU A 28 3.16 15.07 -18.47
N ILE A 29 2.09 14.76 -17.73
CA ILE A 29 1.88 15.30 -16.38
C ILE A 29 3.00 14.88 -15.43
N SER A 30 3.53 13.66 -15.57
CA SER A 30 4.66 13.18 -14.78
C SER A 30 5.91 14.04 -14.98
N TRP A 31 6.04 14.79 -16.07
CA TRP A 31 7.20 15.67 -16.26
C TRP A 31 7.06 17.07 -15.65
N LEU A 32 5.84 17.53 -15.36
CA LEU A 32 5.56 18.84 -14.74
C LEU A 32 6.29 19.01 -13.40
N PRO A 33 6.63 20.24 -12.96
CA PRO A 33 7.28 20.44 -11.68
C PRO A 33 6.46 19.84 -10.53
N HIS A 34 7.16 19.23 -9.56
CA HIS A 34 6.51 18.41 -8.53
C HIS A 34 5.40 19.14 -7.75
N LYS A 35 5.59 20.44 -7.44
CA LYS A 35 4.55 21.25 -6.78
C LYS A 35 3.25 21.34 -7.60
N LEU A 36 3.37 21.45 -8.93
CA LEU A 36 2.19 21.48 -9.82
C LEU A 36 1.49 20.14 -9.85
N GLN A 37 2.24 19.02 -9.82
CA GLN A 37 1.64 17.68 -9.77
C GLN A 37 0.85 17.47 -8.48
N LEU A 38 1.38 17.91 -7.33
CA LEU A 38 0.63 17.85 -6.07
C LEU A 38 -0.62 18.74 -6.12
N ALA A 39 -0.53 19.95 -6.69
CA ALA A 39 -1.68 20.84 -6.83
C ALA A 39 -2.76 20.25 -7.74
N LEU A 40 -2.38 19.73 -8.91
CA LEU A 40 -3.27 19.04 -9.84
C LEU A 40 -3.87 17.78 -9.20
N GLY A 41 -3.07 17.03 -8.43
CA GLY A 41 -3.51 15.88 -7.67
C GLY A 41 -4.58 16.24 -6.63
N LYS A 42 -4.38 17.32 -5.87
CA LYS A 42 -5.39 17.84 -4.93
C LYS A 42 -6.67 18.24 -5.66
N LEU A 43 -6.55 18.95 -6.79
CA LEU A 43 -7.70 19.33 -7.61
C LEU A 43 -8.47 18.11 -8.11
N LEU A 44 -7.76 17.13 -8.66
CA LEU A 44 -8.35 15.86 -9.10
C LEU A 44 -9.03 15.14 -7.94
N GLY A 45 -8.42 15.13 -6.77
CA GLY A 45 -8.99 14.56 -5.55
C GLY A 45 -10.28 15.25 -5.09
N ARG A 46 -10.38 16.57 -5.24
CA ARG A 46 -11.64 17.31 -5.00
C ARG A 46 -12.73 16.95 -6.01
N LEU A 47 -12.36 16.71 -7.28
CA LEU A 47 -13.31 16.20 -8.28
C LEU A 47 -13.77 14.78 -7.93
N VAL A 48 -12.84 13.90 -7.54
CA VAL A 48 -13.14 12.55 -7.05
C VAL A 48 -14.09 12.61 -5.84
N HIS A 49 -13.84 13.51 -4.88
CA HIS A 49 -14.72 13.72 -3.73
C HIS A 49 -16.15 14.11 -4.16
N ARG A 50 -16.30 14.96 -5.18
CA ARG A 50 -17.61 15.42 -5.67
C ARG A 50 -18.36 14.33 -6.45
N PHE A 51 -17.67 13.62 -7.34
CA PHE A 51 -18.31 12.74 -8.31
C PHE A 51 -18.31 11.25 -7.91
N MET A 52 -17.28 10.76 -7.21
CA MET A 52 -17.17 9.36 -6.81
C MET A 52 -17.83 9.08 -5.45
N LYS A 53 -19.13 9.37 -5.34
CA LYS A 53 -19.92 9.27 -4.09
C LYS A 53 -19.73 7.94 -3.34
N ARG A 54 -19.70 6.81 -4.06
CA ARG A 54 -19.50 5.48 -3.46
C ARG A 54 -18.14 5.35 -2.78
N ARG A 55 -17.08 5.88 -3.37
CA ARG A 55 -15.72 5.83 -2.81
C ARG A 55 -15.60 6.77 -1.61
N ARG A 56 -16.21 7.95 -1.71
CA ARG A 56 -16.34 8.89 -0.59
C ARG A 56 -17.06 8.25 0.60
N HIS A 57 -18.21 7.64 0.36
CA HIS A 57 -19.00 6.96 1.38
C HIS A 57 -18.21 5.85 2.11
N ILE A 58 -17.39 5.07 1.39
CA ILE A 58 -16.55 4.04 2.03
C ILE A 58 -15.54 4.68 2.99
N ALA A 59 -14.90 5.78 2.60
CA ALA A 59 -13.96 6.50 3.46
C ALA A 59 -14.66 7.13 4.67
N GLU A 60 -15.83 7.75 4.48
CA GLU A 60 -16.68 8.30 5.55
C GLU A 60 -17.04 7.21 6.58
N VAL A 61 -17.49 6.04 6.11
CA VAL A 61 -17.84 4.91 6.99
C VAL A 61 -16.62 4.42 7.76
N ASN A 62 -15.49 4.22 7.09
CA ASN A 62 -14.28 3.72 7.77
C ASN A 62 -13.77 4.69 8.83
N ILE A 63 -13.66 5.98 8.49
CA ILE A 63 -13.18 7.02 9.42
C ILE A 63 -14.11 7.12 10.63
N ARG A 64 -15.43 7.13 10.42
CA ARG A 64 -16.41 7.14 11.52
C ARG A 64 -16.32 5.92 12.41
N LEU A 65 -16.08 4.74 11.85
CA LEU A 65 -15.93 3.50 12.63
C LEU A 65 -14.62 3.46 13.43
N CYS A 66 -13.52 3.98 12.88
CA CYS A 66 -12.23 4.02 13.56
C CYS A 66 -12.18 5.12 14.62
N PHE A 67 -12.79 6.28 14.37
CA PHE A 67 -12.68 7.48 15.20
C PHE A 67 -14.06 8.00 15.64
N PRO A 68 -14.86 7.21 16.38
CA PRO A 68 -16.22 7.60 16.78
C PRO A 68 -16.24 8.84 17.67
N ASP A 69 -15.19 9.06 18.46
CA ASP A 69 -15.07 10.20 19.37
C ASP A 69 -14.52 11.47 18.70
N MET A 70 -14.06 11.38 17.45
CA MET A 70 -13.62 12.54 16.66
C MET A 70 -14.84 13.36 16.24
N PRO A 71 -14.88 14.70 16.46
CA PRO A 71 -15.99 15.54 16.03
C PRO A 71 -16.31 15.38 14.55
N GLU A 72 -17.60 15.36 14.17
CA GLU A 72 -17.99 15.08 12.79
C GLU A 72 -17.38 16.03 11.76
N HIS A 73 -17.14 17.30 12.13
CA HIS A 73 -16.53 18.28 11.25
C HIS A 73 -15.06 17.94 10.95
N GLU A 74 -14.33 17.39 11.92
CA GLU A 74 -12.97 16.88 11.75
C GLU A 74 -12.95 15.60 10.91
N GLN A 75 -13.90 14.68 11.13
CA GLN A 75 -14.06 13.49 10.29
C GLN A 75 -14.29 13.87 8.81
N ARG A 76 -15.16 14.87 8.56
CA ARG A 76 -15.41 15.39 7.20
C ARG A 76 -14.16 16.01 6.59
N GLU A 77 -13.38 16.76 7.36
CA GLU A 77 -12.09 17.30 6.89
C GLU A 77 -11.10 16.19 6.55
N LEU A 78 -10.97 15.18 7.41
CA LEU A 78 -10.11 14.03 7.17
C LEU A 78 -10.49 13.29 5.88
N VAL A 79 -11.78 13.07 5.64
CA VAL A 79 -12.28 12.53 4.37
C VAL A 79 -11.90 13.43 3.19
N ARG A 80 -12.06 14.75 3.31
CA ARG A 80 -11.70 15.69 2.23
C ARG A 80 -10.21 15.62 1.90
N LYS A 81 -9.34 15.67 2.92
CA LYS A 81 -7.89 15.50 2.75
C LYS A 81 -7.55 14.13 2.18
N ASN A 82 -8.25 13.07 2.58
CA ASN A 82 -8.04 11.74 2.02
C ASN A 82 -8.37 11.65 0.52
N MET A 83 -9.44 12.31 0.09
CA MET A 83 -9.77 12.39 -1.34
C MET A 83 -8.74 13.21 -2.11
N GLU A 84 -8.24 14.32 -1.55
CA GLU A 84 -7.12 15.07 -2.13
C GLU A 84 -5.88 14.18 -2.31
N ASN A 85 -5.50 13.42 -1.28
CA ASN A 85 -4.38 12.48 -1.36
C ASN A 85 -4.63 11.34 -2.36
N THR A 86 -5.88 10.93 -2.57
CA THR A 86 -6.24 9.94 -3.60
C THR A 86 -5.97 10.47 -5.00
N GLY A 87 -6.27 11.75 -5.26
CA GLY A 87 -5.92 12.38 -6.52
C GLY A 87 -4.42 12.57 -6.69
N ILE A 88 -3.68 12.87 -5.61
CA ILE A 88 -2.22 12.90 -5.65
C ILE A 88 -1.64 11.51 -5.98
N ALA A 89 -2.18 10.43 -5.41
CA ALA A 89 -1.74 9.06 -5.71
C ALA A 89 -1.82 8.68 -7.19
N MET A 90 -2.79 9.24 -7.92
CA MET A 90 -2.86 9.07 -9.38
C MET A 90 -1.66 9.71 -10.08
N MET A 91 -1.24 10.90 -9.64
CA MET A 91 -0.04 11.57 -10.15
C MET A 91 1.23 10.79 -9.78
N GLU A 92 1.29 10.30 -8.54
CA GLU A 92 2.42 9.53 -8.02
C GLU A 92 2.63 8.21 -8.76
N THR A 93 1.57 7.61 -9.27
CA THR A 93 1.67 6.41 -10.12
C THR A 93 2.52 6.70 -11.36
N GLY A 94 2.26 7.81 -12.05
CA GLY A 94 3.07 8.23 -13.19
C GLY A 94 4.50 8.61 -12.79
N MET A 95 4.65 9.31 -11.65
CA MET A 95 5.97 9.64 -11.09
C MET A 95 6.80 8.39 -10.84
N ALA A 96 6.24 7.39 -10.16
CA ALA A 96 6.93 6.15 -9.79
C ALA A 96 7.38 5.35 -11.03
N TRP A 97 6.53 5.29 -12.06
CA TRP A 97 6.81 4.49 -13.27
C TRP A 97 7.85 5.13 -14.18
N TRP A 98 7.84 6.45 -14.33
CA TRP A 98 8.67 7.12 -15.35
C TRP A 98 9.83 7.93 -14.80
N TRP A 99 9.79 8.39 -13.54
CA TRP A 99 10.85 9.26 -13.04
C TRP A 99 12.22 8.57 -12.98
N PRO A 100 13.26 9.25 -13.50
CA PRO A 100 14.63 8.81 -13.29
C PRO A 100 15.05 8.97 -11.83
N ASN A 101 16.05 8.20 -11.40
CA ASN A 101 16.50 8.17 -9.99
C ASN A 101 16.88 9.55 -9.44
N TRP A 102 17.53 10.41 -10.25
CA TRP A 102 17.89 11.77 -9.81
C TRP A 102 16.67 12.60 -9.39
N ARG A 103 15.50 12.35 -9.98
CA ARG A 103 14.26 13.07 -9.67
C ARG A 103 13.56 12.48 -8.45
N ILE A 104 13.60 11.15 -8.30
CA ILE A 104 13.18 10.45 -7.08
C ILE A 104 13.97 10.98 -5.87
N ASN A 105 15.29 11.10 -6.00
CA ASN A 105 16.17 11.57 -4.91
C ASN A 105 15.85 13.01 -4.47
N LYS A 106 15.33 13.86 -5.36
CA LYS A 106 14.93 15.24 -5.00
C LYS A 106 13.69 15.31 -4.10
N VAL A 107 12.83 14.29 -4.14
CA VAL A 107 11.62 14.22 -3.30
C VAL A 107 11.81 13.30 -2.09
N PHE A 108 12.96 12.64 -1.96
CA PHE A 108 13.30 11.91 -0.75
C PHE A 108 13.39 12.87 0.46
N GLY A 109 12.70 12.52 1.54
CA GLY A 109 12.69 13.26 2.81
C GLY A 109 13.78 12.76 3.75
N SER A 110 13.44 11.76 4.55
CA SER A 110 14.34 11.11 5.51
C SER A 110 13.99 9.63 5.66
N VAL A 111 14.93 8.84 6.18
CA VAL A 111 14.66 7.49 6.68
C VAL A 111 15.03 7.46 8.16
N LYS A 112 14.14 6.95 9.01
CA LYS A 112 14.40 6.65 10.42
C LYS A 112 14.39 5.13 10.64
N GLY A 113 15.15 4.64 11.61
CA GLY A 113 15.15 3.22 11.99
C GLY A 113 15.78 2.28 10.95
N LEU A 114 16.55 2.81 9.99
CA LEU A 114 17.16 1.99 8.94
C LEU A 114 18.02 0.86 9.51
N GLU A 115 18.64 1.09 10.66
CA GLU A 115 19.40 0.12 11.44
C GLU A 115 18.59 -1.14 11.78
N HIS A 116 17.27 -1.05 11.97
CA HIS A 116 16.41 -2.22 12.20
C HIS A 116 16.29 -3.08 10.95
N PHE A 117 16.18 -2.44 9.79
CA PHE A 117 16.14 -3.14 8.50
C PHE A 117 17.51 -3.76 8.18
N GLU A 118 18.59 -3.02 8.37
CA GLU A 118 19.95 -3.51 8.14
C GLU A 118 20.27 -4.70 9.07
N LYS A 119 19.90 -4.63 10.35
CA LYS A 119 20.01 -5.74 11.29
C LYS A 119 19.21 -6.96 10.82
N ALA A 120 17.98 -6.76 10.36
CA ALA A 120 17.15 -7.85 9.83
C ALA A 120 17.79 -8.49 8.59
N GLN A 121 18.37 -7.71 7.67
CA GLN A 121 19.08 -8.25 6.50
C GLN A 121 20.37 -8.98 6.89
N GLN A 122 21.13 -8.46 7.85
CA GLN A 122 22.40 -9.05 8.33
C GLN A 122 22.19 -10.35 9.13
N SER A 123 20.99 -10.60 9.63
CA SER A 123 20.65 -11.86 10.33
C SER A 123 20.80 -13.12 9.46
N GLY A 124 20.94 -12.95 8.13
CA GLY A 124 21.04 -14.06 7.18
C GLY A 124 19.70 -14.76 6.90
N LYS A 125 18.58 -14.17 7.32
CA LYS A 125 17.21 -14.62 7.08
C LYS A 125 16.52 -13.76 6.00
N GLY A 126 15.37 -14.21 5.51
CA GLY A 126 14.47 -13.37 4.71
C GLY A 126 13.84 -12.28 5.57
N VAL A 127 13.40 -11.19 4.95
CA VAL A 127 12.78 -10.07 5.65
C VAL A 127 11.34 -9.94 5.17
N LEU A 128 10.37 -10.16 6.06
CA LEU A 128 8.97 -9.82 5.82
C LEU A 128 8.74 -8.40 6.28
N LEU A 129 8.59 -7.49 5.32
CA LEU A 129 8.37 -6.08 5.57
C LEU A 129 6.87 -5.78 5.54
N LEU A 130 6.29 -5.55 6.72
CA LEU A 130 4.90 -5.18 6.89
C LEU A 130 4.71 -3.71 6.52
N VAL A 131 3.83 -3.43 5.56
CA VAL A 131 3.54 -2.07 5.08
C VAL A 131 2.03 -1.86 5.05
N PRO A 132 1.49 -0.75 5.58
CA PRO A 132 0.08 -0.42 5.38
C PRO A 132 -0.17 0.06 3.93
N HIS A 133 -1.40 -0.09 3.45
CA HIS A 133 -1.80 0.47 2.16
C HIS A 133 -1.95 2.00 2.24
N PHE A 134 -0.83 2.73 2.22
CA PHE A 134 -0.86 4.17 1.97
C PHE A 134 -1.16 4.47 0.49
N LEU A 135 -1.79 5.62 0.24
CA LEU A 135 -2.16 6.07 -1.10
C LEU A 135 -0.92 6.26 -2.01
N HIS A 136 0.19 6.72 -1.43
CA HIS A 136 1.46 6.92 -2.12
C HIS A 136 2.34 5.66 -2.21
N LEU A 137 1.78 4.45 -2.03
CA LEU A 137 2.54 3.19 -1.98
C LEU A 137 3.49 2.99 -3.18
N GLU A 138 3.05 3.31 -4.40
CA GLU A 138 3.92 3.22 -5.59
C GLU A 138 5.18 4.08 -5.44
N MET A 139 5.02 5.30 -4.90
CA MET A 139 6.13 6.23 -4.72
C MET A 139 7.04 5.82 -3.55
N ALA A 140 6.47 5.37 -2.42
CA ALA A 140 7.24 4.82 -1.31
C ALA A 140 8.07 3.59 -1.75
N SER A 141 7.45 2.68 -2.50
CA SER A 141 8.10 1.50 -3.06
C SER A 141 9.22 1.90 -4.03
N ARG A 142 8.98 2.93 -4.84
CA ARG A 142 9.98 3.47 -5.77
C ARG A 142 11.20 4.03 -5.05
N ILE A 143 10.99 4.77 -3.96
CA ILE A 143 12.05 5.37 -3.15
C ILE A 143 12.88 4.28 -2.46
N MET A 144 12.23 3.32 -1.80
CA MET A 144 12.93 2.22 -1.14
C MET A 144 13.69 1.36 -2.17
N GLY A 145 13.05 1.04 -3.29
CA GLY A 145 13.61 0.21 -4.36
C GLY A 145 14.82 0.79 -5.10
N VAL A 146 15.14 2.09 -4.92
CA VAL A 146 16.41 2.66 -5.42
C VAL A 146 17.62 2.02 -4.73
N LYS A 147 17.49 1.67 -3.44
CA LYS A 147 18.56 1.06 -2.64
C LYS A 147 18.30 -0.40 -2.31
N HIS A 148 17.04 -0.72 -2.00
CA HIS A 148 16.64 -2.04 -1.51
C HIS A 148 15.44 -2.51 -2.32
N GLN A 149 15.71 -3.23 -3.40
CA GLN A 149 14.66 -3.90 -4.15
C GLN A 149 14.03 -4.98 -3.28
N GLY A 150 12.71 -5.11 -3.38
CA GLY A 150 11.99 -6.20 -2.73
C GLY A 150 11.05 -6.90 -3.68
N ILE A 151 10.23 -7.76 -3.10
CA ILE A 151 9.30 -8.61 -3.81
C ILE A 151 7.93 -8.42 -3.19
N GLY A 152 6.92 -8.16 -4.02
CA GLY A 152 5.55 -7.94 -3.57
C GLY A 152 4.55 -8.82 -4.29
N PHE A 153 3.42 -9.05 -3.64
CA PHE A 153 2.26 -9.62 -4.32
C PHE A 153 1.70 -8.66 -5.36
N TYR A 154 1.15 -9.25 -6.43
CA TYR A 154 0.64 -8.52 -7.56
C TYR A 154 -0.59 -9.21 -8.16
N ARG A 155 -1.57 -8.40 -8.57
CA ARG A 155 -2.68 -8.84 -9.39
C ARG A 155 -2.54 -8.17 -10.76
N PRO A 156 -2.50 -8.95 -11.86
CA PRO A 156 -2.53 -8.39 -13.19
C PRO A 156 -3.69 -7.42 -13.41
N HIS A 157 -3.40 -6.31 -14.07
CA HIS A 157 -4.40 -5.33 -14.48
C HIS A 157 -5.30 -5.93 -15.58
N ASN A 158 -6.60 -5.64 -15.52
CA ASN A 158 -7.56 -6.25 -16.45
C ASN A 158 -7.34 -5.80 -17.92
N ASN A 159 -6.80 -4.59 -18.12
CA ASN A 159 -6.36 -4.08 -19.42
C ASN A 159 -4.89 -4.46 -19.67
N PRO A 160 -4.57 -5.27 -20.70
CA PRO A 160 -3.21 -5.73 -20.97
C PRO A 160 -2.17 -4.65 -21.32
N LEU A 161 -2.58 -3.51 -21.85
CA LEU A 161 -1.65 -2.41 -22.10
C LEU A 161 -1.31 -1.68 -20.78
N MET A 162 -2.30 -1.47 -19.91
CA MET A 162 -2.03 -0.95 -18.57
C MET A 162 -1.20 -1.92 -17.72
N GLU A 163 -1.40 -3.22 -17.89
CA GLU A 163 -0.55 -4.27 -17.31
C GLU A 163 0.92 -4.09 -17.72
N TYR A 164 1.18 -3.85 -19.01
CA TYR A 164 2.53 -3.57 -19.52
C TYR A 164 3.18 -2.38 -18.79
N PHE A 165 2.49 -1.23 -18.68
CA PHE A 165 3.04 -0.06 -17.99
C PHE A 165 3.21 -0.29 -16.48
N THR A 166 2.21 -0.89 -15.84
CA THR A 166 2.23 -1.13 -14.38
C THR A 166 3.36 -2.06 -13.99
N THR A 167 3.50 -3.20 -14.68
CA THR A 167 4.52 -4.20 -14.36
C THR A 167 5.91 -3.67 -14.63
N ASN A 168 6.17 -3.05 -15.80
CA ASN A 168 7.49 -2.50 -16.09
C ASN A 168 7.83 -1.31 -15.21
N GLY A 169 6.86 -0.48 -14.82
CA GLY A 169 7.06 0.61 -13.85
C GLY A 169 7.45 0.08 -12.47
N ARG A 170 6.73 -0.93 -11.96
CA ARG A 170 7.01 -1.55 -10.65
C ARG A 170 8.34 -2.30 -10.63
N LEU A 171 8.74 -2.97 -11.71
CA LEU A 171 10.02 -3.68 -11.82
C LEU A 171 11.26 -2.77 -11.76
N ARG A 172 11.09 -1.45 -11.89
CA ARG A 172 12.17 -0.49 -11.61
C ARG A 172 12.57 -0.44 -10.13
N SER A 173 11.72 -0.96 -9.25
CA SER A 173 11.85 -0.86 -7.78
C SER A 173 11.75 -2.21 -7.08
N ASN A 174 11.42 -3.26 -7.82
CA ASN A 174 11.21 -4.61 -7.32
C ASN A 174 12.12 -5.56 -8.09
N GLU A 175 12.62 -6.59 -7.41
CA GLU A 175 13.43 -7.64 -8.05
C GLU A 175 12.54 -8.45 -9.02
N TYR A 176 11.35 -8.83 -8.55
CA TYR A 176 10.27 -9.42 -9.34
C TYR A 176 8.95 -9.33 -8.57
N LEU A 177 7.84 -9.64 -9.24
CA LEU A 177 6.51 -9.69 -8.63
C LEU A 177 6.02 -11.14 -8.49
N ILE A 178 5.22 -11.38 -7.46
CA ILE A 178 4.59 -12.67 -7.17
C ILE A 178 3.09 -12.55 -7.38
N GLY A 179 2.46 -13.54 -8.02
CA GLY A 179 1.01 -13.50 -8.23
C GLY A 179 0.25 -13.51 -6.90
N LYS A 180 -0.87 -12.79 -6.79
CA LYS A 180 -1.66 -12.63 -5.55
C LYS A 180 -2.11 -13.92 -4.83
N LYS A 181 -2.04 -15.08 -5.50
CA LYS A 181 -2.39 -16.40 -4.95
C LYS A 181 -1.15 -17.29 -4.72
N ASP A 182 0.03 -16.82 -5.09
CA ASP A 182 1.28 -17.58 -5.08
C ASP A 182 1.99 -17.47 -3.72
N VAL A 183 1.31 -18.01 -2.70
CA VAL A 183 1.81 -18.07 -1.32
C VAL A 183 3.14 -18.83 -1.24
N LYS A 184 3.28 -19.90 -2.02
CA LYS A 184 4.52 -20.69 -2.10
C LYS A 184 5.68 -19.86 -2.63
N GLY A 185 5.46 -19.03 -3.64
CA GLY A 185 6.45 -18.12 -4.18
C GLY A 185 7.00 -17.17 -3.12
N LEU A 186 6.14 -16.60 -2.25
CA LEU A 186 6.60 -15.68 -1.22
C LEU A 186 7.41 -16.40 -0.13
N LEU A 187 6.95 -17.59 0.30
CA LEU A 187 7.69 -18.42 1.25
C LEU A 187 9.07 -18.82 0.71
N GLN A 188 9.16 -19.14 -0.58
CA GLN A 188 10.43 -19.45 -1.23
C GLN A 188 11.35 -18.21 -1.31
N ALA A 189 10.79 -17.02 -1.58
CA ALA A 189 11.56 -15.77 -1.57
C ALA A 189 12.14 -15.47 -0.19
N LEU A 190 11.35 -15.61 0.88
CA LEU A 190 11.81 -15.48 2.26
C LEU A 190 12.91 -16.49 2.59
N LYS A 191 12.74 -17.77 2.22
CA LYS A 191 13.76 -18.81 2.38
C LYS A 191 15.07 -18.46 1.65
N ASN A 192 14.97 -17.78 0.51
CA ASN A 192 16.11 -17.29 -0.27
C ASN A 192 16.65 -15.95 0.23
N LYS A 193 16.35 -15.57 1.49
CA LYS A 193 16.88 -14.39 2.18
C LYS A 193 16.51 -13.07 1.49
N LYS A 194 15.36 -13.04 0.82
CA LYS A 194 14.88 -11.84 0.10
C LYS A 194 14.01 -10.96 1.00
N VAL A 195 13.90 -9.69 0.59
CA VAL A 195 12.99 -8.71 1.20
C VAL A 195 11.63 -8.83 0.52
N CYS A 196 10.61 -9.11 1.32
CA CYS A 196 9.25 -9.36 0.86
C CYS A 196 8.29 -8.34 1.48
N TYR A 197 7.68 -7.50 0.64
CA TYR A 197 6.63 -6.57 1.07
C TYR A 197 5.32 -7.32 1.27
N TYR A 198 4.72 -7.15 2.45
CA TYR A 198 3.41 -7.71 2.77
C TYR A 198 2.51 -6.66 3.42
N LEU A 199 1.26 -6.58 2.94
CA LEU A 199 0.31 -5.55 3.35
C LEU A 199 -0.92 -6.19 3.99
N PRO A 200 -0.99 -6.29 5.33
CA PRO A 200 -1.98 -7.11 6.03
C PRO A 200 -3.28 -6.36 6.38
N ASP A 201 -3.38 -5.08 6.04
CA ASP A 201 -4.40 -4.14 6.51
C ASP A 201 -5.65 -4.08 5.61
N GLN A 202 -5.88 -5.11 4.78
CA GLN A 202 -7.11 -5.25 4.00
C GLN A 202 -7.96 -6.43 4.45
N ASP A 203 -9.26 -6.32 4.19
CA ASP A 203 -10.23 -7.38 4.41
C ASP A 203 -10.23 -8.36 3.23
N TYR A 204 -9.71 -9.57 3.46
CA TYR A 204 -9.65 -10.67 2.51
C TYR A 204 -10.82 -11.66 2.63
N GLY A 205 -11.84 -11.34 3.42
CA GLY A 205 -12.94 -12.25 3.72
C GLY A 205 -12.67 -13.13 4.93
N ARG A 206 -13.56 -14.11 5.15
CA ARG A 206 -13.56 -15.00 6.33
C ARG A 206 -12.52 -16.12 6.28
N ASN A 207 -11.88 -16.31 5.13
CA ASN A 207 -10.93 -17.40 4.97
C ASN A 207 -9.56 -16.96 5.50
N ARG A 208 -8.99 -17.71 6.44
CA ARG A 208 -7.69 -17.41 7.07
C ARG A 208 -7.66 -15.98 7.63
N CYS A 209 -8.62 -15.69 8.51
CA CYS A 209 -8.68 -14.45 9.25
C CYS A 209 -9.03 -14.71 10.70
N GLU A 210 -8.54 -13.83 11.56
CA GLU A 210 -9.01 -13.66 12.93
C GLU A 210 -9.79 -12.34 13.02
N PHE A 211 -10.73 -12.26 13.97
CA PHE A 211 -11.45 -11.03 14.27
C PHE A 211 -10.74 -10.31 15.41
N ALA A 212 -9.88 -9.36 15.06
CA ALA A 212 -9.04 -8.63 15.99
C ALA A 212 -9.39 -7.13 16.02
N PRO A 213 -9.10 -6.42 17.12
CA PRO A 213 -9.30 -4.97 17.18
C PRO A 213 -8.51 -4.23 16.10
N PHE A 214 -9.14 -3.21 15.52
CA PHE A 214 -8.50 -2.21 14.65
C PHE A 214 -9.17 -0.85 14.92
N TYR A 215 -8.45 0.05 15.59
CA TYR A 215 -8.99 1.26 16.22
C TYR A 215 -10.22 0.93 17.09
N ALA A 216 -11.29 1.73 17.02
CA ALA A 216 -12.52 1.48 17.78
C ALA A 216 -13.35 0.27 17.28
N VAL A 217 -12.98 -0.36 16.16
CA VAL A 217 -13.64 -1.57 15.67
C VAL A 217 -13.05 -2.80 16.36
N LYS A 218 -13.77 -3.33 17.35
CA LYS A 218 -13.31 -4.46 18.20
C LYS A 218 -13.07 -5.77 17.45
N GLU A 219 -13.83 -6.02 16.38
CA GLU A 219 -13.83 -7.29 15.65
C GLU A 219 -13.65 -7.06 14.14
N ALA A 220 -12.47 -6.59 13.75
CA ALA A 220 -12.11 -6.40 12.35
C ALA A 220 -11.50 -7.69 11.77
N ALA A 221 -12.07 -8.20 10.68
CA ALA A 221 -11.50 -9.35 9.97
C ALA A 221 -10.07 -9.03 9.49
N THR A 222 -9.09 -9.74 10.05
CA THR A 222 -7.65 -9.47 9.88
C THR A 222 -6.97 -10.75 9.43
N THR A 223 -6.19 -10.69 8.36
CA THR A 223 -5.63 -11.90 7.76
C THR A 223 -4.56 -12.55 8.64
N THR A 224 -4.60 -13.88 8.78
CA THR A 224 -3.53 -14.66 9.41
C THR A 224 -2.36 -14.93 8.44
N GLY A 225 -2.40 -14.37 7.23
CA GLY A 225 -1.33 -14.50 6.25
C GLY A 225 0.02 -13.98 6.76
N THR A 226 0.02 -12.92 7.58
CA THR A 226 1.25 -12.45 8.25
C THR A 226 1.89 -13.59 9.06
N LEU A 227 1.11 -14.32 9.85
CA LEU A 227 1.60 -15.40 10.71
C LEU A 227 2.18 -16.55 9.90
N LEU A 228 1.52 -16.89 8.80
CA LEU A 228 2.00 -17.91 7.86
C LEU A 228 3.39 -17.57 7.30
N PHE A 229 3.64 -16.31 6.91
CA PHE A 229 4.92 -15.91 6.37
C PHE A 229 5.99 -15.71 7.45
N SER A 230 5.58 -15.23 8.63
CA SER A 230 6.48 -14.93 9.76
C SER A 230 6.92 -16.17 10.51
N SER A 231 6.09 -17.23 10.53
CA SER A 231 6.43 -18.52 11.18
C SER A 231 7.55 -19.29 10.48
N SER A 232 7.98 -18.86 9.30
CA SER A 232 9.19 -19.37 8.66
C SER A 232 10.40 -19.07 9.57
N ARG A 233 11.06 -20.11 10.09
CA ARG A 233 12.29 -19.99 10.92
C ARG A 233 13.40 -19.13 10.28
N ASN A 234 13.33 -18.95 8.96
CA ASN A 234 14.26 -18.16 8.17
C ASN A 234 13.68 -16.78 7.80
N CYS A 235 12.88 -16.16 8.67
CA CYS A 235 12.24 -14.88 8.44
C CYS A 235 12.42 -13.94 9.65
N GLU A 236 12.71 -12.66 9.38
CA GLU A 236 12.60 -11.56 10.31
C GLU A 236 11.42 -10.68 9.89
N THR A 237 10.55 -10.33 10.84
CA THR A 237 9.37 -9.51 10.56
C THR A 237 9.56 -8.11 11.10
N VAL A 238 9.61 -7.13 10.21
CA VAL A 238 9.78 -5.70 10.50
C VAL A 238 8.66 -4.90 9.86
N SER A 239 8.37 -3.71 10.39
CA SER A 239 7.36 -2.82 9.82
C SER A 239 8.02 -1.63 9.15
N LEU A 240 7.52 -1.23 7.99
CA LEU A 240 7.86 0.02 7.32
C LEU A 240 6.61 0.89 7.26
N THR A 241 6.71 2.10 7.78
CA THR A 241 5.73 3.15 7.57
C THR A 241 6.30 4.26 6.69
N SER A 242 5.40 5.05 6.11
CA SER A 242 5.78 6.18 5.27
C SER A 242 4.75 7.28 5.27
N ARG A 243 5.21 8.52 5.15
CA ARG A 243 4.34 9.69 4.96
C ARG A 243 4.94 10.67 3.97
N ARG A 244 4.08 11.39 3.26
CA ARG A 244 4.44 12.58 2.49
C ARG A 244 4.22 13.83 3.32
N ASP A 245 5.20 14.71 3.42
CA ASP A 245 5.04 15.99 4.11
C ASP A 245 4.33 17.05 3.22
N GLU A 246 4.07 18.23 3.77
CA GLU A 246 3.41 19.33 3.06
C GLU A 246 4.23 19.88 1.89
N LYS A 247 5.56 19.70 1.92
CA LYS A 247 6.49 20.07 0.84
C LYS A 247 6.53 18.98 -0.25
N GLY A 248 5.85 17.86 -0.04
CA GLY A 248 5.84 16.71 -0.93
C GLY A 248 7.01 15.75 -0.75
N ARG A 249 7.80 15.89 0.30
CA ARG A 249 8.92 14.98 0.57
C ARG A 249 8.43 13.73 1.27
N TYR A 250 9.00 12.59 0.92
CA TYR A 250 8.60 11.29 1.45
C TYR A 250 9.54 10.86 2.57
N HIS A 251 8.97 10.62 3.73
CA HIS A 251 9.67 10.15 4.91
C HIS A 251 9.32 8.69 5.14
N LEU A 252 10.34 7.86 5.32
CA LEU A 252 10.22 6.44 5.65
C LEU A 252 10.65 6.23 7.09
N GLU A 253 10.04 5.28 7.76
CA GLU A 253 10.44 4.87 9.09
C GLU A 253 10.29 3.35 9.19
N VAL A 254 11.39 2.69 9.55
CA VAL A 254 11.41 1.26 9.83
C VAL A 254 11.29 1.12 11.34
N LEU A 255 10.33 0.32 11.80
CA LEU A 255 10.16 0.02 13.21
C LEU A 255 10.98 -1.22 13.59
N PRO A 256 11.34 -1.38 14.88
CA PRO A 256 11.94 -2.60 15.38
C PRO A 256 11.16 -3.85 14.98
N ALA A 257 11.87 -4.96 14.83
CA ALA A 257 11.25 -6.26 14.56
C ALA A 257 10.21 -6.61 15.65
N LEU A 258 9.22 -7.41 15.28
CA LEU A 258 8.29 -7.97 16.25
C LEU A 258 9.01 -9.05 17.06
N GLU A 259 9.21 -8.81 18.36
CA GLU A 259 9.81 -9.80 19.26
C GLU A 259 8.83 -10.93 19.55
N ASN A 260 9.34 -12.17 19.68
CA ASN A 260 8.55 -13.37 19.97
C ASN A 260 7.32 -13.55 19.05
N PHE A 261 7.48 -13.24 17.76
CA PHE A 261 6.40 -13.24 16.78
C PHE A 261 6.67 -14.22 15.62
N PRO A 262 5.70 -15.07 15.24
CA PRO A 262 4.43 -15.34 15.94
C PRO A 262 4.65 -15.98 17.32
N SER A 263 3.81 -15.64 18.29
CA SER A 263 3.84 -16.16 19.66
C SER A 263 3.16 -17.52 19.80
N GLY A 264 2.27 -17.87 18.86
CA GLY A 264 1.45 -19.09 18.89
C GLY A 264 0.00 -18.83 19.32
N ASP A 265 -0.33 -17.61 19.73
CA ASP A 265 -1.70 -17.13 19.86
C ASP A 265 -2.03 -16.24 18.64
N ASP A 266 -2.75 -16.82 17.67
CA ASP A 266 -3.07 -16.15 16.41
C ASP A 266 -3.82 -14.83 16.62
N LEU A 267 -4.72 -14.75 17.61
CA LEU A 267 -5.50 -13.54 17.89
C LEU A 267 -4.62 -12.45 18.50
N ALA A 268 -3.76 -12.80 19.47
CA ALA A 268 -2.80 -11.86 20.04
C ALA A 268 -1.83 -11.33 18.98
N ASP A 269 -1.34 -12.23 18.12
CA ASP A 269 -0.38 -11.89 17.07
C ASP A 269 -1.00 -10.97 16.01
N VAL A 270 -2.20 -11.26 15.49
CA VAL A 270 -2.84 -10.36 14.52
C VAL A 270 -3.28 -9.03 15.14
N THR A 271 -3.57 -9.01 16.45
CA THR A 271 -3.83 -7.77 17.18
C THR A 271 -2.58 -6.89 17.23
N HIS A 272 -1.41 -7.47 17.52
CA HIS A 272 -0.14 -6.76 17.47
C HIS A 272 0.16 -6.24 16.05
N VAL A 273 -0.14 -7.02 15.00
CA VAL A 273 -0.03 -6.55 13.61
C VAL A 273 -0.93 -5.34 13.36
N ASN A 274 -2.19 -5.37 13.79
CA ASN A 274 -3.10 -4.24 13.64
C ASN A 274 -2.60 -3.00 14.39
N GLN A 275 -2.07 -3.14 15.61
CA GLN A 275 -1.47 -2.03 16.36
C GLN A 275 -0.28 -1.40 15.61
N ARG A 276 0.56 -2.20 14.94
CA ARG A 276 1.62 -1.67 14.06
C ARG A 276 1.05 -0.89 12.87
N MET A 277 -0.07 -1.34 12.32
CA MET A 277 -0.76 -0.60 11.24
C MET A 277 -1.35 0.71 11.76
N GLU A 278 -1.97 0.72 12.93
CA GLU A 278 -2.52 1.93 13.58
C GLU A 278 -1.43 2.96 13.85
N GLN A 279 -0.32 2.55 14.49
CA GLN A 279 0.84 3.41 14.72
C GLN A 279 1.36 4.04 13.42
N ALA A 280 1.37 3.27 12.33
CA ALA A 280 1.78 3.77 11.03
C ALA A 280 0.78 4.80 10.48
N ILE A 281 -0.53 4.48 10.54
CA ILE A 281 -1.62 5.33 10.04
C ILE A 281 -1.69 6.65 10.81
N ASP A 282 -1.47 6.66 12.12
CA ASP A 282 -1.52 7.84 12.97
C ASP A 282 -0.51 8.93 12.56
N LEU A 283 0.57 8.56 11.87
CA LEU A 283 1.54 9.53 11.34
C LEU A 283 0.98 10.43 10.24
N ALA A 284 0.00 9.94 9.48
CA ALA A 284 -0.63 10.66 8.36
C ALA A 284 -1.97 9.98 7.99
N PRO A 285 -3.01 10.07 8.83
CA PRO A 285 -4.25 9.33 8.64
C PRO A 285 -4.95 9.72 7.34
N GLU A 286 -4.76 10.96 6.86
CA GLU A 286 -5.30 11.40 5.57
C GLU A 286 -4.68 10.70 4.36
N GLN A 287 -3.52 10.05 4.51
CA GLN A 287 -2.81 9.39 3.42
C GLN A 287 -3.12 7.89 3.32
N TYR A 288 -3.81 7.33 4.30
CA TYR A 288 -4.18 5.91 4.32
C TYR A 288 -5.27 5.59 3.29
N MET A 289 -5.30 4.36 2.73
CA MET A 289 -6.28 3.94 1.72
C MET A 289 -7.66 3.64 2.35
N TRP A 290 -8.31 4.66 2.92
CA TRP A 290 -9.67 4.59 3.46
C TRP A 290 -10.75 4.24 2.43
N LEU A 291 -10.41 4.14 1.14
CA LEU A 291 -11.34 3.84 0.05
C LEU A 291 -11.57 2.33 -0.15
N HIS A 292 -10.88 1.48 0.62
CA HIS A 292 -11.13 0.04 0.69
C HIS A 292 -12.20 -0.28 1.75
N ARG A 293 -13.05 -1.26 1.49
CA ARG A 293 -14.04 -1.72 2.49
C ARG A 293 -13.35 -2.60 3.54
N ARG A 294 -12.65 -1.99 4.49
CA ARG A 294 -11.85 -2.64 5.56
C ARG A 294 -12.68 -3.48 6.54
N PHE A 295 -13.96 -3.17 6.70
CA PHE A 295 -14.87 -3.78 7.67
C PHE A 295 -16.06 -4.48 7.00
N LYS A 296 -15.88 -5.01 5.76
CA LYS A 296 -17.00 -5.63 5.02
C LYS A 296 -17.34 -7.01 5.58
N THR A 297 -16.36 -7.69 6.16
CA THR A 297 -16.50 -9.00 6.78
C THR A 297 -16.68 -8.81 8.27
N ARG A 298 -17.83 -9.25 8.78
CA ARG A 298 -18.20 -9.20 10.21
C ARG A 298 -18.11 -10.60 10.84
N PRO A 299 -18.08 -10.76 12.17
CA PRO A 299 -18.16 -12.07 12.83
C PRO A 299 -19.46 -12.81 12.50
N ASP A 300 -20.62 -12.17 12.67
CA ASP A 300 -21.91 -12.69 12.21
C ASP A 300 -22.12 -12.44 10.70
N LYS A 301 -22.53 -13.48 9.97
CA LYS A 301 -22.77 -13.45 8.51
C LYS A 301 -24.04 -12.69 8.16
N ASN A 302 -24.99 -12.66 9.07
CA ASN A 302 -26.31 -12.07 8.88
C ASN A 302 -26.36 -10.61 9.30
N ALA A 303 -25.33 -10.14 10.02
CA ALA A 303 -25.25 -8.77 10.47
C ALA A 303 -25.21 -7.79 9.28
N PRO A 304 -25.89 -6.64 9.38
CA PRO A 304 -25.92 -5.66 8.28
C PRO A 304 -24.52 -5.12 7.98
N SER A 305 -24.26 -4.90 6.69
CA SER A 305 -23.00 -4.29 6.24
C SER A 305 -22.92 -2.84 6.68
N TYR A 306 -21.75 -2.41 7.17
CA TYR A 306 -21.48 -1.01 7.51
C TYR A 306 -21.53 -0.04 6.31
N TYR A 307 -21.40 -0.56 5.08
CA TYR A 307 -21.35 0.22 3.82
C TYR A 307 -22.66 0.18 3.02
N LYS A 308 -23.79 -0.10 3.68
CA LYS A 308 -25.12 -0.01 3.05
C LYS A 308 -25.58 1.43 3.01
#